data_AF-A0A1B3M265-F1
#
_entry.id   AF-A0A1B3M265-F1
#
_cell.length_a   1.000
_cell.length_b   1.000
_cell.length_c   1.000
_cell.angle_alpha   90.00
_cell.angle_beta   90.00
_cell.angle_gamma   90.00
#
_symmetry.space_group_name_H-M   'P 1'
#
loop_
_entity.id
_entity.type
_entity.pdbx_description
1 polymer ?
#
loop_
_entity_poly.entity_id
_entity_poly.type
_entity_poly.pdbx_seq_one_letter_code
_entity_poly.pdbx_strand_id
1 'polypeptide(L)'
;MVRFMKAAAAASVIVASFFAGSVSAATVYCPDGAGGSLTAPTSGRYIQVTNAANPGECYYQDGNLDSPLVPGGDPAYEVAGYQLIDKNGIPGTLLIGGYANGATSGIWQLAANIWNSYDQLFLGFHFGNGGGSPDSFIVELEDGMTSGDWSLFAVSPDRLNGLSNLYLFTKPCIGDACDPGEVPEPGSLALLGGALLGLTLIRRRRT
;
A
#
# COMPACT_ATOMS: atom_id res chain seq x y z
N MET A 1 -50.10 46.84 28.12
CA MET A 1 -49.42 45.73 28.79
C MET A 1 -49.40 44.54 27.84
N VAL A 2 -48.38 44.40 26.97
CA VAL A 2 -48.22 43.25 26.06
C VAL A 2 -46.73 42.93 25.96
N ARG A 3 -46.36 41.73 26.40
CA ARG A 3 -44.98 41.20 26.42
C ARG A 3 -44.70 40.52 25.07
N PHE A 4 -43.68 40.99 24.33
CA PHE A 4 -43.14 40.29 23.17
C PHE A 4 -42.01 39.34 23.61
N MET A 5 -42.29 38.05 23.70
CA MET A 5 -41.29 36.99 23.82
C MET A 5 -40.62 36.77 22.46
N LYS A 6 -39.34 37.11 22.34
CA LYS A 6 -38.50 36.75 21.18
C LYS A 6 -37.95 35.34 21.40
N ALA A 7 -38.49 34.36 20.68
CA ALA A 7 -37.96 33.01 20.62
C ALA A 7 -36.67 33.01 19.80
N ALA A 8 -35.54 32.69 20.43
CA ALA A 8 -34.28 32.42 19.74
C ALA A 8 -34.26 30.93 19.36
N ALA A 9 -34.38 30.64 18.06
CA ALA A 9 -34.26 29.29 17.54
C ALA A 9 -32.77 28.86 17.58
N ALA A 10 -32.47 27.81 18.35
CA ALA A 10 -31.17 27.17 18.36
C ALA A 10 -31.07 26.23 17.15
N ALA A 11 -30.26 26.59 16.17
CA ALA A 11 -29.93 25.73 15.04
C ALA A 11 -28.75 24.83 15.42
N SER A 12 -29.03 23.58 15.78
CA SER A 12 -28.01 22.53 15.95
C SER A 12 -27.66 21.96 14.58
N VAL A 13 -26.47 22.27 14.08
CA VAL A 13 -25.92 21.65 12.86
C VAL A 13 -25.22 20.35 13.29
N ILE A 14 -25.82 19.21 12.95
CA ILE A 14 -25.18 17.90 13.08
C ILE A 14 -24.33 17.71 11.82
N VAL A 15 -23.01 17.90 11.94
CA VAL A 15 -22.05 17.50 10.91
C VAL A 15 -21.66 16.05 11.18
N ALA A 16 -22.29 15.12 10.48
CA ALA A 16 -21.86 13.73 10.46
C ALA A 16 -20.71 13.59 9.44
N SER A 17 -19.48 13.56 9.92
CA SER A 17 -18.30 13.31 9.09
C SER A 17 -18.22 11.82 8.75
N PHE A 18 -18.72 11.44 7.58
CA PHE A 18 -18.45 10.12 7.00
C PHE A 18 -17.03 10.15 6.42
N PHE A 19 -16.06 9.63 7.17
CA PHE A 19 -14.76 9.29 6.60
C PHE A 19 -14.93 7.98 5.82
N ALA A 20 -15.22 8.09 4.52
CA ALA A 20 -15.01 6.97 3.62
C ALA A 20 -13.50 6.77 3.50
N GLY A 21 -12.96 5.71 4.11
CA GLY A 21 -11.58 5.31 3.87
C GLY A 21 -11.42 4.98 2.39
N SER A 22 -10.54 5.71 1.70
CA SER A 22 -10.16 5.38 0.33
C SER A 22 -9.31 4.13 0.36
N VAL A 23 -9.79 3.04 -0.26
CA VAL A 23 -8.93 1.90 -0.57
C VAL A 23 -8.09 2.29 -1.78
N SER A 24 -6.79 2.37 -1.59
CA SER A 24 -5.84 2.58 -2.67
C SER A 24 -5.51 1.24 -3.33
N ALA A 25 -5.15 1.27 -4.61
CA ALA A 25 -4.67 0.09 -5.31
C ALA A 25 -3.51 0.46 -6.22
N ALA A 26 -2.38 -0.23 -6.04
CA ALA A 26 -1.28 -0.16 -6.97
C ALA A 26 -1.56 -1.04 -8.19
N THR A 27 -1.31 -0.51 -9.39
CA THR A 27 -1.33 -1.31 -10.62
C THR A 27 0.06 -1.25 -11.24
N VAL A 28 0.75 -2.38 -11.25
CA VAL A 28 2.06 -2.51 -11.88
C VAL A 28 1.88 -3.12 -13.26
N TYR A 29 2.08 -2.30 -14.29
CA TYR A 29 2.00 -2.75 -15.67
C TYR A 29 3.39 -3.06 -16.22
N CYS A 30 3.55 -4.27 -16.76
CA CYS A 30 4.83 -4.72 -17.26
C CYS A 30 4.72 -5.18 -18.73
N PRO A 31 5.23 -4.39 -19.69
CA PRO A 31 5.31 -4.84 -21.07
C PRO A 31 6.30 -6.00 -21.19
N ASP A 32 6.02 -6.93 -22.10
CA ASP A 32 6.97 -7.99 -22.41
C ASP A 32 8.30 -7.40 -22.92
N GLY A 33 9.44 -7.99 -22.52
CA GLY A 33 10.75 -7.62 -23.04
C GLY A 33 11.30 -6.29 -22.51
N ALA A 34 11.11 -6.01 -21.21
CA ALA A 34 11.57 -4.81 -20.50
C ALA A 34 13.09 -4.58 -20.64
N GLY A 35 13.42 -3.98 -21.78
CA GLY A 35 14.67 -3.35 -22.19
C GLY A 35 14.44 -2.29 -23.28
N GLY A 36 13.20 -2.04 -23.74
CA GLY A 36 12.95 -1.01 -24.75
C GLY A 36 11.48 -0.70 -25.04
N SER A 37 11.15 0.59 -24.95
CA SER A 37 10.04 1.32 -25.61
C SER A 37 8.58 1.03 -25.20
N LEU A 38 7.93 2.06 -24.66
CA LEU A 38 6.51 2.17 -24.27
C LEU A 38 5.54 2.23 -25.48
N THR A 39 5.73 1.38 -26.48
CA THR A 39 4.72 1.21 -27.54
C THR A 39 3.55 0.41 -26.97
N ALA A 40 2.32 0.76 -27.35
CA ALA A 40 1.10 0.15 -26.82
C ALA A 40 1.20 -1.40 -26.84
N PRO A 41 1.06 -2.06 -25.69
CA PRO A 41 1.50 -3.43 -25.54
C PRO A 41 0.49 -4.39 -26.18
N THR A 42 0.95 -5.16 -27.16
CA THR A 42 0.19 -6.29 -27.72
C THR A 42 0.28 -7.55 -26.85
N SER A 43 1.17 -7.54 -25.86
CA SER A 43 1.40 -8.62 -24.91
C SER A 43 2.00 -8.05 -23.62
N GLY A 44 1.67 -8.65 -22.49
CA GLY A 44 2.14 -8.19 -21.19
C GLY A 44 1.30 -8.72 -20.04
N ARG A 45 1.82 -8.50 -18.83
CA ARG A 45 1.14 -8.83 -17.58
C ARG A 45 1.06 -7.60 -16.70
N TYR A 46 0.04 -7.56 -15.87
CA TYR A 46 -0.04 -6.56 -14.81
C TYR A 46 -0.60 -7.18 -13.54
N ILE A 47 -0.14 -6.67 -12.42
CA ILE A 47 -0.67 -7.04 -11.11
C ILE A 47 -1.38 -5.83 -10.52
N GLN A 48 -2.52 -6.08 -9.89
CA GLN A 48 -3.18 -5.11 -9.02
C GLN A 48 -3.06 -5.57 -7.58
N VAL A 49 -2.67 -4.66 -6.69
CA VAL A 49 -2.53 -4.92 -5.26
C VAL A 49 -3.22 -3.79 -4.51
N THR A 50 -4.24 -4.10 -3.71
CA THR A 50 -4.89 -3.09 -2.86
C THR A 50 -4.00 -2.76 -1.68
N ASN A 51 -4.13 -1.54 -1.14
CA ASN A 51 -3.34 -1.01 -0.03
C ASN A 51 -1.82 -1.04 -0.28
N ALA A 52 -1.45 -0.81 -1.55
CA ALA A 52 -0.07 -0.70 -2.01
C ALA A 52 0.19 0.69 -2.60
N ALA A 53 1.38 1.22 -2.37
CA ALA A 53 1.83 2.48 -2.90
C ALA A 53 2.21 2.32 -4.39
N ASN A 54 1.89 3.33 -5.20
CA ASN A 54 2.31 3.40 -6.61
C ASN A 54 3.61 4.20 -6.75
N PRO A 55 4.51 3.85 -7.68
CA PRO A 55 4.47 2.70 -8.59
C PRO A 55 5.22 1.48 -8.03
N GLY A 56 4.79 0.27 -8.41
CA GLY A 56 5.62 -0.93 -8.24
C GLY A 56 6.51 -1.20 -9.45
N GLU A 57 7.32 -2.25 -9.36
CA GLU A 57 8.35 -2.59 -10.33
C GLU A 57 8.23 -4.03 -10.85
N CYS A 58 8.76 -4.27 -12.04
CA CYS A 58 8.68 -5.53 -12.77
C CYS A 58 10.07 -6.13 -12.94
N TYR A 59 10.19 -7.44 -12.72
CA TYR A 59 11.45 -8.14 -12.80
C TYR A 59 11.35 -9.36 -13.70
N TYR A 60 12.38 -9.57 -14.50
CA TYR A 60 12.65 -10.84 -15.14
C TYR A 60 13.68 -11.57 -14.27
N GLN A 61 13.26 -12.65 -13.62
CA GLN A 61 14.17 -13.43 -12.81
C GLN A 61 13.95 -14.92 -13.05
N ASP A 62 15.00 -15.58 -13.51
CA ASP A 62 15.02 -17.03 -13.54
C ASP A 62 15.10 -17.54 -12.09
N GLY A 63 14.00 -18.12 -11.62
CA GLY A 63 13.90 -18.69 -10.27
C GLY A 63 13.36 -17.71 -9.22
N ASN A 64 13.67 -18.01 -7.96
CA ASN A 64 13.09 -17.32 -6.81
C ASN A 64 13.74 -15.95 -6.55
N LEU A 65 12.97 -15.01 -5.97
CA LEU A 65 13.46 -13.71 -5.48
C LEU A 65 14.36 -13.77 -4.23
N ASP A 66 14.76 -14.97 -3.76
CA ASP A 66 15.52 -15.17 -2.51
C ASP A 66 17.03 -15.39 -2.71
N SER A 67 17.51 -15.43 -3.95
CA SER A 67 18.94 -15.57 -4.24
C SER A 67 19.64 -14.20 -4.23
N PRO A 68 20.85 -14.05 -3.66
CA PRO A 68 21.60 -12.79 -3.61
C PRO A 68 22.12 -12.27 -4.96
N LEU A 69 21.49 -12.68 -6.07
CA LEU A 69 21.91 -12.34 -7.42
C LEU A 69 20.67 -12.23 -8.30
N VAL A 70 20.30 -11.00 -8.65
CA VAL A 70 19.71 -10.71 -9.95
C VAL A 70 20.77 -11.10 -10.99
N PRO A 71 20.59 -12.15 -11.82
CA PRO A 71 21.51 -12.46 -12.90
C PRO A 71 21.26 -11.45 -14.02
N GLY A 72 22.00 -10.34 -13.97
CA GLY A 72 21.76 -9.14 -14.78
C GLY A 72 22.61 -7.93 -14.42
N GLY A 73 23.42 -8.02 -13.36
CA GLY A 73 24.61 -7.19 -13.24
C GLY A 73 24.39 -5.71 -12.97
N ASP A 74 23.50 -5.39 -12.03
CA ASP A 74 23.76 -4.24 -11.17
C ASP A 74 23.89 -4.73 -9.72
N PRO A 75 25.10 -4.72 -9.12
CA PRO A 75 25.28 -4.96 -7.68
C PRO A 75 24.62 -3.87 -6.80
N ALA A 76 23.88 -2.91 -7.38
CA ALA A 76 23.15 -1.87 -6.68
C ALA A 76 21.84 -2.31 -5.98
N TYR A 77 21.46 -3.58 -6.04
CA TYR A 77 20.25 -4.09 -5.38
C TYR A 77 20.55 -5.39 -4.57
N GLU A 78 21.56 -5.45 -3.68
CA GLU A 78 21.33 -5.04 -2.28
C GLU A 78 20.54 -3.75 -2.26
N VAL A 79 19.22 -3.84 -2.39
CA VAL A 79 18.36 -2.65 -2.34
C VAL A 79 18.75 -2.02 -1.00
N ALA A 80 19.30 -0.81 -0.98
CA ALA A 80 20.07 -0.30 0.15
C ALA A 80 19.33 -0.42 1.50
N GLY A 81 19.60 -1.51 2.24
CA GLY A 81 18.98 -1.80 3.54
C GLY A 81 17.70 -2.65 3.54
N TYR A 82 17.24 -3.24 2.44
CA TYR A 82 16.05 -4.09 2.45
C TYR A 82 16.36 -5.56 2.77
N GLN A 83 15.50 -6.21 3.57
CA GLN A 83 15.67 -7.57 4.07
C GLN A 83 14.46 -8.44 3.69
N LEU A 84 14.70 -9.65 3.16
CA LEU A 84 13.65 -10.66 3.03
C LEU A 84 13.35 -11.25 4.41
N ILE A 85 12.12 -11.11 4.88
CA ILE A 85 11.72 -11.60 6.21
C ILE A 85 10.72 -12.75 6.17
N ASP A 86 10.00 -12.94 5.06
CA ASP A 86 9.05 -14.05 4.91
C ASP A 86 8.89 -14.45 3.44
N LYS A 87 8.56 -15.73 3.22
CA LYS A 87 8.32 -16.33 1.91
C LYS A 87 7.24 -17.41 2.03
N ASN A 88 6.27 -17.40 1.10
CA ASN A 88 5.21 -18.41 0.96
C ASN A 88 4.33 -18.62 2.21
N GLY A 89 4.24 -17.63 3.09
CA GLY A 89 3.38 -17.68 4.26
C GLY A 89 3.85 -18.71 5.30
N ILE A 90 5.16 -18.74 5.60
CA ILE A 90 5.64 -19.49 6.76
C ILE A 90 4.98 -18.84 7.99
N PRO A 91 4.37 -19.62 8.92
CA PRO A 91 3.57 -19.04 9.99
C PRO A 91 4.42 -18.11 10.87
N GLY A 92 4.15 -16.81 10.83
CA GLY A 92 4.82 -15.85 11.71
C GLY A 92 4.61 -14.37 11.36
N THR A 93 4.63 -13.99 10.08
CA THR A 93 4.61 -12.56 9.71
C THR A 93 3.77 -12.25 8.48
N LEU A 94 3.84 -13.08 7.44
CA LEU A 94 2.99 -13.00 6.26
C LEU A 94 1.97 -14.15 6.28
N LEU A 95 0.69 -13.82 6.22
CA LEU A 95 -0.40 -14.76 6.00
C LEU A 95 -0.98 -14.52 4.61
N ILE A 96 -1.16 -15.59 3.84
CA ILE A 96 -1.73 -15.50 2.50
C ILE A 96 -3.05 -16.26 2.49
N GLY A 97 -4.14 -15.51 2.53
CA GLY A 97 -5.48 -16.05 2.37
C GLY A 97 -5.70 -16.46 0.91
N GLY A 98 -6.09 -17.71 0.67
CA GLY A 98 -6.30 -18.20 -0.69
C GLY A 98 -5.01 -18.54 -1.45
N TYR A 99 -3.88 -18.72 -0.75
CA TYR A 99 -2.67 -19.32 -1.35
C TYR A 99 -2.92 -20.78 -1.73
N ALA A 100 -3.47 -20.98 -2.91
CA ALA A 100 -3.31 -22.22 -3.65
C ALA A 100 -2.18 -21.98 -4.65
N ASN A 101 -1.13 -22.82 -4.61
CA ASN A 101 -0.13 -22.83 -5.68
C ASN A 101 -0.87 -22.90 -7.02
N GLY A 102 -0.64 -21.92 -7.91
CA GLY A 102 -1.42 -21.80 -9.15
C GLY A 102 -2.48 -20.69 -9.16
N ALA A 103 -2.77 -20.01 -8.04
CA ALA A 103 -3.78 -18.95 -7.99
C ALA A 103 -3.34 -17.70 -8.78
N THR A 104 -4.30 -17.03 -9.42
CA THR A 104 -4.08 -15.73 -10.10
C THR A 104 -4.67 -14.56 -9.32
N SER A 105 -5.26 -14.80 -8.15
CA SER A 105 -5.75 -13.79 -7.23
C SER A 105 -5.76 -14.33 -5.81
N GLY A 106 -5.70 -13.45 -4.82
CA GLY A 106 -5.79 -13.85 -3.42
C GLY A 106 -5.75 -12.67 -2.46
N ILE A 107 -5.62 -13.00 -1.18
CA ILE A 107 -5.55 -12.04 -0.07
C ILE A 107 -4.15 -12.12 0.54
N TRP A 108 -3.58 -10.96 0.86
CA TRP A 108 -2.39 -10.85 1.69
C TRP A 108 -2.76 -10.26 3.06
N GLN A 109 -2.10 -10.73 4.11
CA GLN A 109 -2.28 -10.29 5.48
C GLN A 109 -0.92 -10.29 6.18
N LEU A 110 -0.70 -9.31 7.05
CA LEU A 110 0.50 -9.16 7.85
C LEU A 110 0.15 -9.18 9.34
N ALA A 111 1.12 -9.49 10.18
CA ALA A 111 0.95 -9.32 11.62
C ALA A 111 0.65 -7.84 11.93
N ALA A 112 -0.37 -7.59 12.77
CA ALA A 112 -0.84 -6.23 13.05
C ALA A 112 0.24 -5.29 13.62
N ASN A 113 1.27 -5.84 14.25
CA ASN A 113 2.38 -5.13 14.88
C ASN A 113 3.64 -5.02 13.99
N ILE A 114 3.57 -5.40 12.71
CA ILE A 114 4.74 -5.41 11.82
C ILE A 114 5.38 -4.03 11.66
N TRP A 115 4.55 -2.98 11.59
CA TRP A 115 4.97 -1.59 11.45
C TRP A 115 5.69 -1.03 12.68
N ASN A 116 5.66 -1.73 13.82
CA ASN A 116 6.47 -1.35 14.98
C ASN A 116 7.97 -1.63 14.78
N SER A 117 8.32 -2.40 13.76
CA SER A 117 9.68 -2.88 13.50
C SER A 117 10.26 -2.38 12.16
N TYR A 118 9.40 -1.93 11.24
CA TYR A 118 9.76 -1.64 9.86
C TYR A 118 9.04 -0.39 9.37
N ASP A 119 9.79 0.47 8.68
CA ASP A 119 9.33 1.74 8.10
C ASP A 119 8.70 1.53 6.72
N GLN A 120 9.22 0.55 5.97
CA GLN A 120 8.74 0.23 4.63
C GLN A 120 8.60 -1.28 4.46
N LEU A 121 7.52 -1.70 3.82
CA LEU A 121 7.20 -3.10 3.52
C LEU A 121 6.90 -3.26 2.03
N PHE A 122 7.35 -4.37 1.45
CA PHE A 122 7.15 -4.68 0.04
C PHE A 122 6.67 -6.11 -0.13
N LEU A 123 5.71 -6.30 -1.01
CA LEU A 123 5.31 -7.61 -1.48
C LEU A 123 6.01 -7.91 -2.80
N GLY A 124 6.77 -8.99 -2.83
CA GLY A 124 7.29 -9.57 -4.06
C GLY A 124 6.42 -10.72 -4.51
N PHE A 125 5.93 -10.70 -5.74
CA PHE A 125 5.16 -11.77 -6.34
C PHE A 125 5.99 -12.42 -7.43
N HIS A 126 6.03 -13.75 -7.45
CA HIS A 126 6.64 -14.54 -8.53
C HIS A 126 5.62 -15.52 -9.10
N PHE A 127 5.41 -15.47 -10.42
CA PHE A 127 4.36 -16.21 -11.12
C PHE A 127 4.94 -17.19 -12.14
N GLY A 128 4.67 -18.49 -11.95
CA GLY A 128 5.19 -19.57 -12.80
C GLY A 128 6.63 -19.98 -12.46
N ASN A 129 7.28 -20.72 -13.35
CA ASN A 129 8.59 -21.34 -13.12
C ASN A 129 9.72 -20.68 -13.94
N GLY A 130 9.78 -19.34 -14.05
CA GLY A 130 10.89 -18.69 -14.75
C GLY A 130 10.77 -18.64 -16.28
N GLY A 131 9.56 -18.72 -16.83
CA GLY A 131 9.34 -18.81 -18.29
C GLY A 131 8.64 -17.61 -18.95
N GLY A 132 8.23 -16.60 -18.17
CA GLY A 132 7.48 -15.46 -18.68
C GLY A 132 8.22 -14.15 -18.44
N SER A 133 8.33 -13.30 -19.45
CA SER A 133 8.93 -11.97 -19.33
C SER A 133 7.87 -10.88 -19.17
N PRO A 134 7.74 -10.19 -18.02
CA PRO A 134 8.35 -10.43 -16.70
C PRO A 134 7.45 -11.27 -15.79
N ASP A 135 8.03 -12.14 -14.96
CA ASP A 135 7.34 -13.08 -14.06
C ASP A 135 7.37 -12.70 -12.60
N SER A 136 8.07 -11.63 -12.27
CA SER A 136 8.16 -11.12 -10.92
C SER A 136 7.71 -9.66 -10.83
N PHE A 137 7.07 -9.32 -9.72
CA PHE A 137 6.53 -7.99 -9.44
C PHE A 137 6.84 -7.62 -8.00
N ILE A 138 7.29 -6.39 -7.75
CA ILE A 138 7.51 -5.88 -6.40
C ILE A 138 6.66 -4.63 -6.22
N VAL A 139 5.88 -4.57 -5.15
CA VAL A 139 5.08 -3.40 -4.77
C VAL A 139 5.40 -3.00 -3.34
N GLU A 140 5.49 -1.69 -3.10
CA GLU A 140 5.54 -1.13 -1.76
C GLU A 140 4.11 -1.12 -1.16
N LEU A 141 3.99 -1.42 0.12
CA LEU A 141 2.72 -1.32 0.84
C LEU A 141 2.52 0.10 1.38
N GLU A 142 1.27 0.55 1.44
CA GLU A 142 0.98 1.82 2.11
C GLU A 142 1.22 1.68 3.62
N ASP A 143 1.71 2.75 4.24
CA ASP A 143 2.00 2.78 5.67
C ASP A 143 0.78 2.40 6.53
N GLY A 144 1.04 1.59 7.56
CA GLY A 144 0.03 1.06 8.48
C GLY A 144 -0.88 -0.02 7.89
N MET A 145 -0.79 -0.34 6.60
CA MET A 145 -1.66 -1.35 5.98
C MET A 145 -1.18 -2.76 6.31
N THR A 146 -2.11 -3.62 6.70
CA THR A 146 -1.80 -4.99 7.18
C THR A 146 -2.62 -6.06 6.47
N SER A 147 -3.43 -5.68 5.49
CA SER A 147 -4.14 -6.63 4.63
C SER A 147 -4.56 -5.99 3.33
N GLY A 148 -4.74 -6.82 2.30
CA GLY A 148 -5.32 -6.41 1.04
C GLY A 148 -5.53 -7.60 0.12
N ASP A 149 -5.87 -7.30 -1.11
CA ASP A 149 -6.13 -8.23 -2.20
C ASP A 149 -5.05 -8.06 -3.26
N TRP A 150 -4.80 -9.11 -4.01
CA TRP A 150 -3.95 -9.08 -5.20
C TRP A 150 -4.61 -9.83 -6.35
N SER A 151 -4.32 -9.43 -7.59
CA SER A 151 -4.79 -10.10 -8.80
C SER A 151 -3.82 -9.92 -9.95
N LEU A 152 -3.45 -11.02 -10.58
CA LEU A 152 -2.67 -11.06 -11.82
C LEU A 152 -3.62 -11.05 -13.01
N PHE A 153 -3.31 -10.19 -13.96
CA PHE A 153 -3.94 -10.11 -15.25
C PHE A 153 -2.91 -10.24 -16.35
N ALA A 154 -3.36 -10.71 -17.51
CA ALA A 154 -2.54 -10.76 -18.71
C ALA A 154 -3.35 -10.33 -19.92
N VAL A 155 -2.66 -9.72 -20.89
CA VAL A 155 -3.25 -9.38 -22.19
C VAL A 155 -3.64 -10.66 -22.96
N SER A 156 -2.87 -11.74 -22.79
CA SER A 156 -3.13 -13.04 -23.41
C SER A 156 -3.32 -14.14 -22.33
N PRO A 157 -4.35 -15.00 -22.43
CA PRO A 157 -4.66 -15.99 -21.38
C PRO A 157 -3.56 -17.04 -21.12
N ASP A 158 -2.75 -17.36 -22.13
CA ASP A 158 -1.61 -18.28 -22.05
C ASP A 158 -0.47 -17.76 -21.17
N ARG A 159 -0.54 -16.48 -20.76
CA ARG A 159 0.44 -15.81 -19.90
C ARG A 159 -0.01 -15.76 -18.44
N LEU A 160 -1.25 -16.17 -18.13
CA LEU A 160 -1.74 -16.27 -16.75
C LEU A 160 -1.14 -17.50 -16.07
N ASN A 161 0.09 -17.36 -15.61
CA ASN A 161 0.70 -18.32 -14.71
C ASN A 161 0.23 -18.04 -13.29
N GLY A 162 0.03 -19.11 -12.53
CA GLY A 162 -0.32 -18.97 -11.13
C GLY A 162 0.85 -18.50 -10.27
N LEU A 163 0.52 -17.96 -9.09
CA LEU A 163 1.47 -17.55 -8.07
C LEU A 163 2.28 -18.76 -7.61
N SER A 164 3.60 -18.67 -7.79
CA SER A 164 4.57 -19.65 -7.34
C SER A 164 5.10 -19.28 -5.97
N ASN A 165 5.45 -18.01 -5.78
CA ASN A 165 5.98 -17.51 -4.52
C ASN A 165 5.50 -16.08 -4.22
N LEU A 166 5.32 -15.80 -2.93
CA LEU A 166 5.15 -14.45 -2.41
C LEU A 166 6.24 -14.20 -1.37
N TYR A 167 6.80 -13.01 -1.42
CA TYR A 167 7.93 -12.56 -0.60
C TYR A 167 7.51 -11.31 0.15
N LEU A 168 8.00 -11.17 1.38
CA LEU A 168 7.89 -9.95 2.16
C LEU A 168 9.28 -9.39 2.37
N PHE A 169 9.55 -8.25 1.74
CA PHE A 169 10.77 -7.47 1.97
C PHE A 169 10.45 -6.31 2.90
N THR A 170 11.42 -5.91 3.71
CA THR A 170 11.27 -4.78 4.62
C THR A 170 12.48 -3.89 4.59
N LYS A 171 12.30 -2.64 5.00
CA LYS A 171 13.39 -1.79 5.43
C LYS A 171 13.27 -1.57 6.93
N PRO A 172 14.30 -1.95 7.73
CA PRO A 172 14.26 -1.69 9.15
C PRO A 172 14.29 -0.18 9.38
N CYS A 173 13.62 0.26 10.44
CA CYS A 173 13.69 1.65 10.86
C CYS A 173 15.13 2.02 11.23
N ILE A 174 15.56 3.20 10.79
CA ILE A 174 16.83 3.79 11.19
C ILE A 174 16.54 4.92 12.16
N GLY A 175 16.87 4.73 13.44
CA GLY A 175 16.60 5.72 14.51
C GLY A 175 15.15 5.72 14.98
N ASP A 176 14.62 6.89 15.34
CA ASP A 176 13.27 7.08 15.88
C ASP A 176 12.16 7.06 14.80
N ALA A 177 12.49 6.72 13.55
CA ALA A 177 11.54 6.70 12.43
C ALA A 177 10.40 5.67 12.61
N CYS A 178 10.59 4.66 13.46
CA CYS A 178 9.56 3.69 13.84
C CYS A 178 8.66 4.17 14.99
N ASP A 179 8.90 5.35 15.56
CA ASP A 179 8.04 5.86 16.60
C ASP A 179 6.73 6.34 15.94
N PRO A 180 5.58 5.69 16.17
CA PRO A 180 4.29 6.18 15.69
C PRO A 180 3.90 7.55 16.30
N GLY A 181 4.79 8.16 17.10
CA GLY A 181 4.58 9.33 17.93
C GLY A 181 4.56 10.69 17.23
N GLU A 182 5.07 10.84 16.01
CA GLU A 182 4.92 12.10 15.27
C GLU A 182 3.71 12.07 14.34
N VAL A 183 2.51 11.94 14.94
CA VAL A 183 1.27 12.29 14.26
C VAL A 183 1.39 13.75 13.83
N PRO A 184 1.35 14.09 12.52
CA PRO A 184 1.31 15.47 12.07
C PRO A 184 0.23 16.17 12.85
N GLU A 185 0.58 17.21 13.61
CA GLU A 185 -0.29 17.91 14.55
C GLU A 185 -1.72 17.94 13.98
N PRO A 186 -2.64 17.11 14.52
CA PRO A 186 -3.81 16.72 13.76
C PRO A 186 -4.59 17.96 13.38
N GLY A 187 -5.31 17.94 12.25
CA GLY A 187 -6.19 19.04 11.86
C GLY A 187 -7.16 19.50 12.98
N SER A 188 -7.30 18.72 14.05
CA SER A 188 -7.89 19.14 15.33
C SER A 188 -7.24 20.37 15.96
N LEU A 189 -5.94 20.62 15.85
CA LEU A 189 -5.28 21.85 16.31
C LEU A 189 -5.69 23.04 15.43
N ALA A 190 -5.73 22.86 14.12
CA ALA A 190 -6.24 23.88 13.20
C ALA A 190 -7.74 24.16 13.45
N LEU A 191 -8.54 23.12 13.68
CA LEU A 191 -9.97 23.22 14.01
C LEU A 191 -10.20 23.87 15.38
N LEU A 192 -9.39 23.51 16.39
CA LEU A 192 -9.45 24.12 17.72
C LEU A 192 -9.05 25.60 17.65
N GLY A 193 -7.98 25.93 16.91
CA GLY A 193 -7.59 27.30 16.63
C GLY A 193 -8.69 28.09 15.91
N GLY A 194 -9.31 27.49 14.88
CA GLY A 194 -10.44 28.07 14.17
C GLY A 194 -11.67 28.28 15.06
N ALA A 195 -11.99 27.33 15.94
CA ALA A 195 -13.10 27.41 16.89
C ALA A 195 -12.88 28.53 17.92
N LEU A 196 -11.67 28.64 18.47
CA LEU A 196 -11.30 29.71 19.41
C LEU A 196 -11.36 31.08 18.73
N LEU A 197 -10.83 31.22 17.51
CA LEU A 197 -10.95 32.44 16.71
C LEU A 197 -12.43 32.80 16.47
N GLY A 198 -13.26 31.83 16.10
CA GLY A 198 -14.70 32.04 15.93
C GLY A 198 -15.38 32.58 17.20
N LEU A 199 -15.08 31.99 18.36
CA LEU A 199 -15.62 32.43 19.65
C LEU A 199 -15.20 33.86 20.01
N THR A 200 -13.95 34.24 19.74
CA THR A 200 -13.47 35.62 19.99
C THR A 200 -14.18 36.65 19.12
N LEU A 201 -14.43 36.33 17.84
CA LEU A 201 -15.17 37.20 16.92
C LEU A 201 -16.65 37.34 17.34
N ILE A 202 -17.29 36.27 17.80
CA ILE A 202 -18.67 36.31 18.31
C ILE A 202 -18.76 37.20 19.56
N ARG A 203 -17.80 37.12 20.48
CA ARG A 203 -17.79 37.93 21.71
C ARG A 203 -17.69 39.43 21.40
N ARG A 204 -16.86 39.82 20.43
CA ARG A 204 -16.69 41.23 20.02
C ARG A 204 -17.95 41.87 19.44
N ARG A 205 -18.87 41.10 18.85
CA ARG A 205 -20.14 41.64 18.32
C ARG A 205 -21.18 41.98 19.39
N ARG A 206 -21.00 41.50 20.63
CA ARG A 206 -21.97 41.71 21.73
C ARG A 206 -21.59 42.86 22.68
N THR A 207 -20.36 43.36 22.60
CA THR A 207 -19.88 44.56 23.29
C THR A 207 -19.94 45.75 22.36
#